data_AF-A0A7S1ECX0-F1
#
_entry.id   AF-A0A7S1ECX0-F1
#
_cell.length_a   1.000
_cell.length_b   1.000
_cell.length_c   1.000
_cell.angle_alpha   90.00
_cell.angle_beta   90.00
_cell.angle_gamma   90.00
#
_symmetry.space_group_name_H-M   'P 1'
#
loop_
_entity.id
_entity.type
_entity.pdbx_description
1 polymer ?
#
loop_
_entity_poly.entity_id
_entity_poly.type
_entity_poly.pdbx_seq_one_letter_code
_entity_poly.pdbx_strand_id
1 'polypeptide(L)'
;ASGLGLSDFREQMLADRRIRALVDYPAANDVFPGVEIKAGVCYFLWDRDHEGECSVTTYRAGESIGPHSRRLDEYDVLVRDARALSILRKVRAYGEPSINTILARDKEFGWTSNFDGFRLRPRAGDIPLHYIRTMKR
;
A
#
# COMPACT_ATOMS: atom_id res chain seq x y z
N ALA A 1 -2.69 -3.21 -2.78
CA ALA A 1 -4.02 -3.58 -2.25
C ALA A 1 -3.84 -4.25 -0.90
N SER A 2 -4.36 -3.67 0.18
CA SER A 2 -4.57 -4.40 1.45
C SER A 2 -5.92 -5.07 1.32
N GLY A 3 -5.98 -6.41 1.35
CA GLY A 3 -7.26 -7.12 1.30
C GLY A 3 -8.21 -6.62 2.38
N LEU A 4 -9.49 -6.47 2.03
CA LEU A 4 -10.52 -6.05 2.98
C LEU A 4 -10.60 -7.09 4.11
N GLY A 5 -10.48 -6.65 5.37
CA GLY A 5 -10.55 -7.52 6.54
C GLY A 5 -9.25 -8.25 6.91
N LEU A 6 -8.12 -7.97 6.25
CA LEU A 6 -6.83 -8.64 6.53
C LEU A 6 -5.84 -7.76 7.31
N SER A 7 -6.31 -6.69 7.96
CA SER A 7 -5.43 -5.78 8.70
C SER A 7 -4.66 -6.48 9.82
N ASP A 8 -5.36 -7.19 10.71
CA ASP A 8 -4.76 -7.85 11.88
C ASP A 8 -3.83 -8.99 11.45
N PHE A 9 -4.25 -9.77 10.45
CA PHE A 9 -3.41 -10.82 9.87
C PHE A 9 -2.09 -10.25 9.33
N ARG A 10 -2.18 -9.14 8.59
CA ARG A 10 -1.01 -8.48 8.01
C ARG A 10 -0.09 -7.93 9.09
N GLU A 11 -0.64 -7.29 10.12
CA GLU A 11 0.15 -6.79 11.24
C GLU A 11 0.88 -7.94 11.95
N GLN A 12 0.18 -9.03 12.26
CA GLN A 12 0.78 -10.22 12.86
C GLN A 12 1.88 -10.83 11.99
N MET A 13 1.65 -10.95 10.67
CA MET A 13 2.64 -11.49 9.75
C MET A 13 3.89 -10.61 9.66
N LEU A 14 3.73 -9.28 9.55
CA LEU A 14 4.89 -8.37 9.42
C LEU A 14 5.67 -8.23 10.73
N ALA A 15 5.00 -8.34 11.87
CA ALA A 15 5.63 -8.29 13.19
C ALA A 15 6.31 -9.62 13.58
N ASP A 16 6.01 -10.73 12.90
CA ASP A 16 6.57 -12.04 13.24
C ASP A 16 8.07 -12.14 12.91
N ARG A 17 8.88 -12.14 13.97
CA ARG A 17 10.36 -12.22 13.88
C ARG A 17 10.91 -13.60 13.54
N ARG A 18 10.03 -14.59 13.36
CA ARG A 18 10.37 -15.94 12.92
C ARG A 18 10.39 -16.08 11.40
N ILE A 19 9.95 -15.07 10.66
CA ILE A 19 10.09 -15.05 9.19
C ILE A 19 11.54 -14.72 8.83
N ARG A 20 12.33 -15.78 8.65
CA ARG A 20 13.77 -15.71 8.38
C ARG A 20 14.09 -15.22 6.97
N ALA A 21 13.30 -15.61 5.99
CA ALA A 21 13.49 -15.20 4.60
C ALA A 21 12.16 -14.95 3.91
N LEU A 22 12.12 -13.96 3.03
CA LEU A 22 10.99 -13.66 2.16
C LEU A 22 11.50 -13.44 0.74
N VAL A 23 11.02 -14.26 -0.19
CA VAL A 23 11.39 -14.19 -1.60
C VAL A 23 10.17 -13.83 -2.42
N ASP A 24 10.27 -12.71 -3.12
CA ASP A 24 9.17 -12.04 -3.77
C ASP A 24 9.34 -12.01 -5.30
N TYR A 25 8.30 -12.41 -6.03
CA TYR A 25 8.20 -12.36 -7.49
C TYR A 25 6.98 -11.51 -7.86
N PRO A 26 7.16 -10.20 -8.17
CA PRO A 26 6.05 -9.33 -8.55
C PRO A 26 5.33 -9.80 -9.81
N ALA A 27 6.04 -10.46 -10.74
CA ALA A 27 5.47 -11.09 -11.93
C ALA A 27 5.44 -12.61 -11.74
N ALA A 28 4.25 -13.19 -11.60
CA ALA A 28 4.10 -14.63 -11.44
C ALA A 28 4.61 -15.44 -12.64
N ASN A 29 4.58 -14.85 -13.84
CA ASN A 29 5.07 -15.48 -15.07
C ASN A 29 6.57 -15.78 -15.03
N ASP A 30 7.33 -15.13 -14.14
CA ASP A 30 8.75 -15.41 -13.92
C ASP A 30 8.96 -16.78 -13.25
N VAL A 31 7.95 -17.33 -12.58
CA VAL A 31 7.99 -18.62 -11.86
C VAL A 31 7.10 -19.67 -12.52
N PHE A 32 5.92 -19.26 -13.01
CA PHE A 32 4.93 -20.14 -13.63
C PHE A 32 4.57 -19.65 -15.04
N PRO A 33 5.45 -19.86 -16.04
CA PRO A 33 5.20 -19.42 -17.40
C PRO A 33 3.90 -20.02 -17.95
N GLY A 34 3.05 -19.18 -18.56
CA GLY A 34 1.81 -19.61 -19.18
C GLY A 34 0.64 -19.86 -18.21
N VAL A 35 0.83 -19.65 -16.91
CA VAL A 35 -0.27 -19.69 -15.93
C VAL A 35 -0.77 -18.28 -15.66
N GLU A 36 -2.09 -18.06 -15.79
CA GLU A 36 -2.69 -16.76 -15.55
C GLU A 36 -2.89 -16.51 -14.04
N ILE A 37 -1.84 -16.01 -13.38
CA ILE A 37 -1.90 -15.51 -12.00
C ILE A 37 -1.92 -13.98 -12.04
N LYS A 38 -3.05 -13.36 -11.66
CA LYS A 38 -3.26 -11.90 -11.75
C LYS A 38 -2.45 -11.06 -10.75
N ALA A 39 -1.74 -11.71 -9.83
CA ALA A 39 -0.90 -11.08 -8.82
C ALA A 39 0.53 -11.65 -8.88
N GLY A 40 1.42 -11.15 -8.02
CA GLY A 40 2.73 -11.75 -7.82
C GLY A 40 2.66 -13.05 -7.01
N VAL A 41 3.78 -13.77 -6.98
CA VAL A 41 4.00 -14.94 -6.14
C VAL A 41 5.09 -14.59 -5.13
N CYS A 42 4.97 -15.08 -3.91
CA CYS A 42 6.07 -15.04 -2.96
C CYS A 42 6.06 -16.33 -2.14
N TYR A 43 7.22 -16.66 -1.59
CA TYR A 43 7.33 -17.65 -0.53
C TYR A 43 8.17 -17.07 0.60
N PHE A 44 7.99 -17.63 1.79
CA PHE A 44 8.75 -17.22 2.96
C PHE A 44 9.15 -18.45 3.76
N LEU A 45 10.28 -18.35 4.44
CA LEU A 45 10.76 -19.33 5.39
C LEU A 45 10.42 -18.85 6.80
N TRP A 46 9.52 -19.57 7.46
CA TRP A 46 9.24 -19.40 8.87
C TRP A 46 10.05 -20.43 9.67
N ASP A 47 10.77 -19.97 10.68
CA ASP A 47 11.64 -20.78 11.52
C ASP A 47 11.28 -20.52 12.98
N ARG A 48 10.78 -21.55 13.68
CA ARG A 48 10.27 -21.45 15.05
C ARG A 48 11.29 -20.82 16.00
N ASP A 49 12.55 -21.16 15.80
CA ASP A 49 13.64 -20.81 16.71
C ASP A 49 14.42 -19.57 16.22
N HIS A 50 13.99 -18.96 15.10
CA HIS A 50 14.55 -17.71 14.60
C HIS A 50 13.91 -16.51 15.30
N GLU A 51 14.74 -15.61 15.81
CA GLU A 51 14.31 -14.34 16.36
C GLU A 51 15.22 -13.23 15.80
N GLY A 52 14.84 -12.64 14.67
CA GLY A 52 15.69 -11.66 14.03
C GLY A 52 15.08 -10.94 12.85
N GLU A 53 15.94 -10.27 12.10
CA GLU A 53 15.56 -9.65 10.84
C GLU A 53 15.27 -10.70 9.76
N CYS A 54 14.49 -10.29 8.78
CA CYS A 54 14.13 -11.09 7.62
C CYS A 54 15.10 -10.78 6.47
N SER A 55 15.62 -11.82 5.82
CA SER A 55 16.33 -11.70 4.55
C SER A 55 15.33 -11.58 3.40
N VAL A 56 15.19 -10.38 2.83
CA VAL A 56 14.25 -10.12 1.73
C VAL A 56 14.97 -10.09 0.38
N THR A 57 14.50 -10.90 -0.56
CA THR A 57 14.98 -10.92 -1.95
C THR A 57 13.79 -10.71 -2.90
N THR A 58 13.94 -9.83 -3.88
CA THR A 58 12.94 -9.63 -4.94
C THR A 58 13.52 -10.02 -6.28
N TYR A 59 12.81 -10.86 -7.03
CA TYR A 59 13.14 -11.20 -8.41
C TYR A 59 12.25 -10.44 -9.37
N ARG A 60 12.84 -9.81 -10.37
CA ARG A 60 12.09 -9.07 -11.39
C ARG A 60 12.83 -9.11 -12.72
N ALA A 61 12.15 -9.56 -13.78
CA ALA A 61 12.72 -9.60 -15.13
C ALA A 61 14.07 -10.35 -15.19
N GLY A 62 14.19 -11.45 -14.44
CA GLY A 62 15.40 -12.27 -14.37
C GLY A 62 16.50 -11.74 -13.46
N GLU A 63 16.37 -10.53 -12.91
CA GLU A 63 17.33 -9.96 -11.94
C GLU A 63 16.88 -10.21 -10.50
N SER A 64 17.85 -10.44 -9.61
CA SER A 64 17.63 -10.55 -8.18
C SER A 64 18.11 -9.30 -7.44
N ILE A 65 17.25 -8.73 -6.62
CA ILE A 65 17.53 -7.57 -5.77
C ILE A 65 17.53 -8.06 -4.31
N GLY A 66 18.70 -8.03 -3.67
CA GLY A 66 18.93 -8.56 -2.32
C GLY A 66 19.91 -9.74 -2.31
N PRO A 67 19.96 -10.53 -1.23
CA PRO A 67 19.13 -10.39 -0.02
C PRO A 67 19.45 -9.12 0.77
N HIS A 68 18.40 -8.52 1.35
CA HIS A 68 18.51 -7.40 2.28
C HIS A 68 17.96 -7.82 3.65
N SER A 69 18.81 -7.74 4.68
CA SER A 69 18.38 -7.92 6.07
C SER A 69 17.55 -6.71 6.51
N ARG A 70 16.32 -6.95 6.96
CA ARG A 70 15.44 -5.88 7.46
C ARG A 70 14.29 -6.40 8.31
N ARG A 71 13.73 -5.51 9.10
CA ARG A 71 12.39 -5.65 9.68
C ARG A 71 11.30 -5.52 8.60
N LEU A 72 10.33 -6.43 8.63
CA LEU A 72 9.16 -6.39 7.74
C LEU A 72 8.13 -5.35 8.20
N ASP A 73 8.14 -5.02 9.50
CA ASP A 73 7.27 -4.06 10.19
C ASP A 73 7.95 -2.68 10.44
N GLU A 74 8.94 -2.30 9.63
CA GLU A 74 9.56 -0.95 9.70
C GLU A 74 8.51 0.16 9.50
N TYR A 75 7.46 -0.12 8.72
CA TYR A 75 6.33 0.76 8.46
C TYR A 75 5.01 -0.01 8.61
N ASP A 76 3.90 0.72 8.61
CA ASP A 76 2.53 0.17 8.61
C ASP A 76 2.20 -0.64 7.35
N VAL A 77 3.05 -0.57 6.33
CA VAL A 77 3.00 -1.36 5.09
C VAL A 77 4.37 -1.95 4.77
N LEU A 78 4.40 -3.13 4.16
CA LEU A 78 5.63 -3.67 3.61
C LEU A 78 5.99 -2.93 2.32
N VAL A 79 7.05 -2.13 2.35
CA VAL A 79 7.67 -1.57 1.15
C VAL A 79 8.46 -2.67 0.44
N ARG A 80 7.86 -3.27 -0.61
CA ARG A 80 8.43 -4.43 -1.32
C ARG A 80 9.79 -4.16 -1.96
N ASP A 81 9.95 -3.03 -2.65
CA ASP A 81 11.21 -2.68 -3.31
C ASP A 81 12.21 -2.08 -2.31
N ALA A 82 13.31 -2.78 -2.06
CA ALA A 82 14.35 -2.33 -1.14
C ALA A 82 14.98 -1.00 -1.55
N ARG A 83 15.03 -0.67 -2.84
CA ARG A 83 15.58 0.61 -3.32
C ARG A 83 14.71 1.79 -2.89
N ALA A 84 13.39 1.59 -2.85
CA ALA A 84 12.43 2.59 -2.42
C ALA A 84 12.57 2.95 -0.93
N LEU A 85 13.11 2.04 -0.09
CA LEU A 85 13.38 2.34 1.32
C LEU A 85 14.35 3.50 1.50
N SER A 86 15.40 3.54 0.68
CA SER A 86 16.39 4.61 0.77
C SER A 86 15.77 5.99 0.51
N ILE A 87 14.81 6.06 -0.42
CA ILE A 87 14.07 7.27 -0.75
C ILE A 87 13.10 7.60 0.38
N LEU A 88 12.33 6.61 0.85
CA LEU A 88 11.35 6.79 1.91
C LEU A 88 12.00 7.31 3.20
N ARG A 89 13.13 6.72 3.62
CA ARG A 89 13.89 7.16 4.80
C ARG A 89 14.37 8.61 4.66
N LYS A 90 14.88 8.98 3.48
CA LYS A 90 15.30 10.37 3.19
C LYS A 90 14.13 11.35 3.30
N VAL A 91 12.99 11.03 2.68
CA VAL A 91 11.80 11.89 2.74
C VAL A 91 11.26 12.00 4.17
N ARG A 92 11.20 10.89 4.91
CA ARG A 92 10.73 10.88 6.31
C ARG A 92 11.64 11.65 7.26
N ALA A 93 12.94 11.74 6.97
CA ALA A 93 13.88 12.52 7.79
C ALA A 93 13.58 14.02 7.82
N TYR A 94 12.85 14.55 6.83
CA TYR A 94 12.41 15.95 6.83
C TYR A 94 11.24 16.23 7.78
N GLY A 95 10.53 15.19 8.26
CA GLY A 95 9.45 15.37 9.24
C GLY A 95 8.22 16.12 8.72
N GLU A 96 8.03 16.18 7.40
CA GLU A 96 6.89 16.88 6.79
C GLU A 96 5.53 16.34 7.26
N PRO A 97 4.51 17.20 7.42
CA PRO A 97 3.16 16.77 7.71
C PRO A 97 2.64 15.77 6.67
N SER A 98 1.89 14.76 7.12
CA SER A 98 1.29 13.79 6.20
C SER A 98 0.31 14.47 5.27
N ILE A 99 0.32 14.12 3.99
CA ILE A 99 -0.70 14.56 3.02
C ILE A 99 -2.13 14.18 3.46
N ASN A 100 -2.29 13.18 4.33
CA ASN A 100 -3.58 12.81 4.92
C ASN A 100 -4.20 13.93 5.76
N THR A 101 -3.44 14.95 6.19
CA THR A 101 -4.00 16.11 6.90
C THR A 101 -4.75 17.07 5.98
N ILE A 102 -4.46 17.03 4.67
CA ILE A 102 -5.08 17.90 3.66
C ILE A 102 -5.96 17.13 2.68
N LEU A 103 -5.80 15.82 2.57
CA LEU A 103 -6.69 14.94 1.82
C LEU A 103 -7.85 14.52 2.71
N ALA A 104 -9.04 15.05 2.44
CA ALA A 104 -10.24 14.49 3.03
C ALA A 104 -10.58 13.15 2.35
N ARG A 105 -10.79 12.12 3.17
CA ARG A 105 -10.99 10.72 2.76
C ARG A 105 -12.26 10.50 1.92
N ASP A 106 -13.24 11.39 2.11
CA ASP A 106 -14.60 11.32 1.57
C ASP A 106 -15.06 12.66 0.97
N LYS A 107 -14.19 13.68 0.96
CA LYS A 107 -14.53 15.02 0.50
C LYS A 107 -13.45 15.61 -0.39
N GLU A 108 -13.44 15.28 -1.67
CA GLU A 108 -12.65 16.03 -2.62
C GLU A 108 -13.01 17.53 -2.48
N PHE A 109 -12.04 18.37 -2.14
CA PHE A 109 -12.21 19.81 -1.87
C PHE A 109 -13.06 20.19 -0.64
N GLY A 110 -13.35 19.26 0.28
CA GLY A 110 -14.16 19.53 1.48
C GLY A 110 -15.68 19.38 1.30
N TRP A 111 -16.13 18.93 0.14
CA TRP A 111 -17.54 18.65 -0.17
C TRP A 111 -17.79 17.15 -0.16
N THR A 112 -18.75 16.69 0.64
CA THR A 112 -19.19 15.30 0.54
C THR A 112 -19.92 15.09 -0.79
N SER A 113 -19.76 13.92 -1.42
CA SER A 113 -20.47 13.60 -2.67
C SER A 113 -22.00 13.61 -2.56
N ASN A 114 -22.53 13.63 -1.33
CA ASN A 114 -23.95 13.75 -0.99
C ASN A 114 -24.38 15.17 -0.56
N PHE A 115 -23.61 16.21 -0.90
CA PHE A 115 -23.95 17.60 -0.56
C PHE A 115 -25.36 17.99 -1.05
N ASP A 116 -26.23 18.39 -0.12
CA ASP A 116 -27.62 18.80 -0.38
C ASP A 116 -27.92 20.27 -0.03
N GLY A 117 -26.94 21.00 0.50
CA GLY A 117 -27.04 22.42 0.90
C GLY A 117 -27.01 23.43 -0.24
N PHE A 118 -27.31 23.02 -1.48
CA PHE A 118 -27.35 23.92 -2.63
C PHE A 118 -28.72 24.62 -2.75
N ARG A 119 -28.74 25.70 -3.52
CA ARG A 119 -29.96 26.48 -3.82
C ARG A 119 -30.16 26.62 -5.32
N LEU A 120 -31.42 26.61 -5.75
CA LEU A 120 -31.78 26.78 -7.16
C LEU A 120 -31.68 28.24 -7.63
N ARG A 121 -31.76 29.21 -6.71
CA ARG A 121 -31.64 30.64 -7.03
C ARG A 121 -30.24 31.14 -6.68
N PRO A 122 -29.43 31.57 -7.67
CA PRO A 122 -28.08 32.09 -7.40
C PRO A 122 -28.10 33.38 -6.58
N ARG A 123 -27.06 33.62 -5.78
CA ARG A 123 -26.70 34.91 -5.20
C ARG A 123 -25.26 35.28 -5.55
N ALA A 124 -24.91 36.54 -5.36
CA ALA A 124 -23.54 37.01 -5.55
C ALA A 124 -22.56 36.21 -4.66
N GLY A 125 -21.48 35.69 -5.25
CA GLY A 125 -20.49 34.85 -4.57
C GLY A 125 -20.77 33.34 -4.63
N ASP A 126 -21.90 32.91 -5.23
CA ASP A 126 -22.17 31.49 -5.41
C ASP A 126 -21.30 30.84 -6.49
N ILE A 127 -20.98 29.58 -6.28
CA ILE A 127 -20.26 28.72 -7.22
C ILE A 127 -21.27 27.76 -7.86
N PRO A 128 -21.34 27.65 -9.20
CA PRO A 128 -22.23 26.71 -9.86
C PRO A 128 -21.83 25.26 -9.58
N LEU A 129 -22.80 24.44 -9.16
CA LEU A 129 -22.62 23.02 -8.89
C LEU A 129 -23.33 22.18 -9.96
N HIS A 130 -22.58 21.32 -10.65
CA HIS A 130 -23.12 20.33 -11.58
C HIS A 130 -23.09 18.95 -10.92
N TYR A 131 -24.25 18.30 -10.76
CA TYR A 131 -24.35 17.03 -10.02
C TYR A 131 -25.37 16.08 -10.66
N ILE A 132 -25.24 14.78 -10.35
CA ILE A 132 -26.15 13.71 -10.77
C ILE A 132 -26.81 13.12 -9.52
N ARG A 133 -28.14 13.22 -9.41
CA ARG A 133 -28.89 12.80 -8.21
C ARG A 133 -29.28 11.33 -8.19
N THR A 134 -29.30 10.69 -9.35
CA THR A 134 -29.73 9.31 -9.52
C THR A 134 -28.85 8.65 -10.57
N MET A 135 -28.03 7.69 -10.15
CA MET A 135 -27.51 6.67 -11.06
C MET A 135 -28.50 5.50 -11.02
N LYS A 136 -29.15 5.18 -12.15
CA LYS A 136 -29.78 3.86 -12.29
C LYS A 136 -28.66 2.83 -12.29
N ARG A 137 -28.70 1.92 -11.31
CA ARG A 137 -27.84 0.75 -11.28
C ARG A 137 -28.42 -0.34 -12.15
#